data_AF-A0A6I6ENQ3-F1
#
_entry.id   AF-A0A6I6ENQ3-F1
#
_cell.length_a   1.000
_cell.length_b   1.000
_cell.length_c   1.000
_cell.angle_alpha   90.00
_cell.angle_beta   90.00
_cell.angle_gamma   90.00
#
_symmetry.space_group_name_H-M   'P 1'
#
loop_
_entity.id
_entity.type
_entity.pdbx_description
1 polymer ?
#
loop_
_entity_poly.entity_id
_entity_poly.type
_entity_poly.pdbx_seq_one_letter_code
_entity_poly.pdbx_strand_id
1 'polypeptide(L)' 'MYLRSRRCPVAVLAVVTECVESEEQRDWLLVRGVHIGQGYLYSEALPLAQFAQRYLPQSWISLSFPYFL' A
#
# COMPACT_ATOMS: atom_id res chain seq x y z
N MET A 1 -5.86 -2.21 1.47
CA MET A 1 -7.06 -2.67 0.73
C MET A 1 -6.57 -3.60 -0.38
N TYR A 2 -6.89 -4.90 -0.34
CA TYR A 2 -6.34 -5.90 -1.27
C TYR A 2 -7.48 -6.54 -2.06
N LEU A 3 -7.57 -6.24 -3.36
CA LEU A 3 -8.46 -6.91 -4.31
C LEU A 3 -7.61 -7.43 -5.47
N ARG A 4 -7.88 -8.67 -5.87
CA ARG A 4 -7.00 -9.57 -6.62
C ARG A 4 -6.66 -9.05 -8.03
N SER A 5 -5.38 -8.95 -8.34
CA SER A 5 -4.82 -8.39 -9.58
C SER A 5 -4.72 -9.37 -10.76
N ARG A 6 -4.89 -8.87 -12.01
CA ARG A 6 -4.78 -9.68 -13.24
C ARG A 6 -3.34 -10.15 -13.51
N ARG A 7 -3.25 -11.26 -14.26
CA ARG A 7 -2.06 -12.09 -14.51
C ARG A 7 -1.17 -11.53 -15.63
N CYS A 8 0.16 -11.51 -15.40
CA CYS A 8 1.17 -11.43 -16.46
C CYS A 8 1.32 -12.80 -17.17
N PRO A 9 1.49 -12.86 -18.51
CA PRO A 9 1.50 -14.11 -19.28
C PRO A 9 2.82 -14.90 -19.22
N VAL A 10 3.92 -14.33 -18.72
CA VAL A 10 5.23 -15.02 -18.58
C VAL A 10 5.48 -15.54 -17.15
N ALA A 11 4.79 -14.98 -16.15
CA ALA A 11 4.69 -15.47 -14.78
C ALA A 11 3.52 -14.71 -14.12
N VAL A 12 2.78 -15.31 -13.19
CA VAL A 12 1.70 -14.62 -12.48
C VAL A 12 2.30 -13.61 -11.50
N LEU A 13 2.67 -12.44 -12.01
CA LEU A 13 3.27 -11.35 -11.24
C LEU A 13 2.21 -10.29 -10.94
N ALA A 14 2.19 -9.83 -9.69
CA ALA A 14 1.45 -8.65 -9.30
C ALA A 14 2.21 -7.40 -9.75
N VAL A 15 1.48 -6.39 -10.21
CA VAL A 15 2.04 -5.08 -10.58
C VAL A 15 1.72 -4.09 -9.47
N VAL A 16 2.74 -3.38 -9.02
CA VAL A 16 2.63 -2.25 -8.09
C VAL A 16 2.87 -0.98 -8.88
N THR A 17 1.98 0.00 -8.74
CA THR A 17 2.18 1.35 -9.28
C THR A 17 2.57 2.31 -8.17
N GLU A 18 3.59 3.12 -8.42
CA GLU A 18 4.05 4.16 -7.52
C GLU A 18 3.47 5.52 -7.95
N CYS A 19 3.49 6.49 -7.03
CA CYS A 19 3.07 7.88 -7.24
C CYS A 19 1.62 8.08 -7.74
N VAL A 20 0.65 7.35 -7.18
CA VAL A 20 -0.78 7.66 -7.38
C VAL A 20 -1.18 8.85 -6.51
N GLU A 21 -1.57 9.95 -7.15
CA GLU A 21 -1.87 11.24 -6.51
C GLU A 21 -3.32 11.70 -6.71
N SER A 22 -4.04 11.16 -7.71
CA SER A 22 -5.43 11.52 -7.98
C SER A 22 -6.35 10.32 -8.18
N GLU A 23 -7.64 10.52 -7.92
CA GLU A 23 -8.67 9.50 -8.15
C GLU A 23 -8.77 9.09 -9.62
N GLU A 24 -8.56 10.03 -10.55
CA GLU A 24 -8.52 9.76 -11.99
C GLU A 24 -7.39 8.78 -12.34
N GLN A 25 -6.19 8.96 -11.78
CA GLN A 25 -5.06 8.05 -11.97
C GLN A 25 -5.40 6.66 -11.42
N ARG A 26 -5.94 6.58 -10.20
CA ARG A 26 -6.41 5.32 -9.59
C ARG A 26 -7.40 4.61 -10.51
N ASP A 27 -8.43 5.31 -10.96
CA ASP A 27 -9.51 4.71 -11.74
C ASP A 27 -8.99 4.22 -13.11
N TRP A 28 -8.08 4.97 -13.73
CA TRP A 28 -7.39 4.55 -14.96
C TRP A 28 -6.58 3.26 -14.78
N LEU A 29 -5.92 3.10 -13.62
CA LEU A 29 -5.13 1.92 -13.25
C LEU A 29 -6.01 0.70 -12.93
N LEU A 30 -7.13 0.92 -12.21
CA LEU A 30 -8.07 -0.13 -11.85
C LEU A 30 -8.70 -0.80 -13.07
N VAL A 31 -9.12 0.00 -14.07
CA VAL A 31 -9.68 -0.52 -15.33
C VAL A 31 -8.69 -1.43 -16.08
N ARG A 32 -7.39 -1.22 -15.89
CA ARG A 32 -6.30 -2.01 -16.50
C ARG A 32 -5.86 -3.20 -15.66
N GLY A 33 -6.52 -3.44 -14.52
CA GLY A 33 -6.26 -4.58 -13.66
C GLY A 33 -5.03 -4.40 -12.77
N VAL A 34 -4.62 -3.16 -12.48
CA VAL A 34 -3.62 -2.82 -11.46
C VAL A 34 -4.36 -2.49 -10.17
N HIS A 35 -4.08 -3.23 -9.09
CA HIS A 35 -4.83 -3.12 -7.84
C HIS A 35 -3.96 -2.82 -6.61
N ILE A 36 -2.64 -2.72 -6.81
CA ILE A 36 -1.71 -2.33 -5.76
C ILE A 36 -1.11 -1.00 -6.18
N GLY A 37 -1.39 0.04 -5.42
CA GLY A 37 -0.88 1.39 -5.67
C GLY A 37 -0.36 2.04 -4.39
N GLN A 38 0.72 2.79 -4.54
CA GLN A 38 1.30 3.67 -3.52
C GLN A 38 1.33 5.10 -4.07
N GLY A 39 1.09 6.09 -3.20
CA GLY A 39 1.23 7.51 -3.54
C GLY A 39 0.44 8.39 -2.59
N TYR A 40 0.60 9.71 -2.77
CA TYR A 40 0.00 10.73 -1.90
C TYR A 40 -1.53 10.69 -1.86
N LEU A 41 -2.20 10.10 -2.85
CA LEU A 41 -3.63 9.85 -2.79
C LEU A 41 -4.03 8.99 -1.57
N TYR A 42 -3.16 8.06 -1.18
CA TYR A 42 -3.40 7.13 -0.07
C TYR A 42 -2.70 7.57 1.21
N SER A 43 -1.40 7.82 1.13
CA SER A 43 -0.57 8.23 2.25
C SER A 43 0.76 8.76 1.74
N GLU A 44 1.24 9.81 2.36
CA GLU A 44 2.65 10.22 2.26
C GLU A 44 3.57 9.19 2.94
N ALA A 45 4.88 9.37 2.73
CA ALA A 45 5.89 8.64 3.49
C ALA A 45 5.87 9.10 4.95
N LEU A 46 5.61 8.17 5.87
CA LEU A 46 5.52 8.46 7.30
C LEU A 46 6.79 8.01 8.03
N PRO A 47 7.22 8.74 9.08
CA PRO A 47 8.18 8.22 10.06
C PRO A 47 7.66 6.93 10.70
N LEU A 48 8.58 6.06 11.12
CA LEU A 48 8.24 4.73 11.66
C LEU A 48 7.21 4.80 12.81
N ALA A 49 7.37 5.73 13.76
CA ALA A 49 6.45 5.86 14.89
C ALA A 49 5.01 6.16 14.43
N GLN A 50 4.85 7.08 13.47
CA GLN A 50 3.53 7.44 12.93
C GLN A 50 2.94 6.30 12.08
N PHE A 51 3.78 5.63 11.29
CA PHE A 51 3.38 4.44 10.53
C PHE A 51 2.88 3.33 11.46
N ALA A 52 3.64 3.02 12.51
CA ALA A 52 3.31 1.98 13.49
C ALA A 52 1.98 2.28 14.17
N GLN A 53 1.81 3.51 14.67
CA GLN A 53 0.57 3.95 15.31
C GLN A 53 -0.65 3.85 14.37
N ARG A 54 -0.49 4.18 13.08
CA ARG A 54 -1.61 4.26 12.13
C ARG A 54 -1.98 2.91 11.51
N TYR A 55 -1.00 2.06 11.23
CA TYR A 55 -1.19 0.89 10.37
C TYR A 55 -0.84 -0.46 11.02
N LEU A 56 -0.12 -0.48 12.14
CA LEU A 56 0.17 -1.72 12.85
C LEU A 56 -0.82 -1.94 14.00
N PRO A 57 -1.29 -3.19 14.21
CA PRO A 57 -2.09 -3.51 15.38
C PRO A 57 -1.25 -3.40 16.66
N GLN A 58 -1.86 -3.01 17.77
CA GLN A 58 -1.18 -2.77 19.05
C GLN A 58 -0.35 -3.99 19.53
N SER A 59 -0.86 -5.20 19.27
CA SER A 59 -0.17 -6.45 19.62
C SER A 59 1.17 -6.64 18.91
N TRP A 60 1.35 -6.05 17.73
CA TRP A 60 2.59 -6.11 16.97
C TRP A 60 3.59 -5.06 17.46
N ILE A 61 3.10 -3.88 17.85
CA ILE A 61 3.94 -2.81 18.38
C ILE A 61 4.61 -3.26 19.68
N SER A 62 3.86 -3.87 20.60
CA SER A 62 4.37 -4.33 21.89
C SER A 62 5.40 -5.46 21.79
N LEU A 63 5.37 -6.27 20.74
CA LEU A 63 6.26 -7.42 20.57
C LEU A 63 7.50 -7.12 19.73
N SER A 64 7.43 -6.15 18.82
CA SER A 64 8.50 -5.87 17.85
C SER A 64 9.24 -4.56 18.08
N PHE A 65 8.64 -3.58 18.76
CA PHE A 65 9.25 -2.25 18.99
C PHE A 65 9.04 -1.74 20.42
N PRO A 66 9.60 -2.40 21.45
CA PRO A 66 9.35 -2.06 22.86
C PRO A 66 9.87 -0.68 23.29
N TYR A 67 10.67 0.00 22.47
CA TYR A 67 11.33 1.27 22.80
C TYR A 67 10.86 2.49 21.99
N PHE A 68 9.79 2.35 21.20
CA PHE A 68 9.22 3.43 20.37
C PHE A 68 7.87 3.96 20.86
N LEU A 69 7.48 3.59 22.09
CA LEU A 69 6.29 4.10 22.80
C LEU A 69 6.72 4.91 24.03
#